data_AF-T1A071-F1
#
_entry.id   AF-T1A071-F1
#
_cell.length_a   1.000
_cell.length_b   1.000
_cell.length_c   1.000
_cell.angle_alpha   90.00
_cell.angle_beta   90.00
_cell.angle_gamma   90.00
#
_symmetry.space_group_name_H-M   'P 1'
#
loop_
_entity.id
_entity.type
_entity.pdbx_description
1 polymer ?
#
loop_
_entity_poly.entity_id
_entity_poly.type
_entity_poly.pdbx_seq_one_letter_code
_entity_poly.pdbx_strand_id
1 'polypeptide(L)'
;MVLAIIGGTVITLMTWMQHGTEQTSGKIVAAVTGAFLLGAAGLNHAIVNSLLMFAALNTGHAPFGYLQWAETAGWAAIGNIIGGVGLVTLLRIVQVPHTLKAEREHPAPGVPFHE
;
A
#
# COMPACT_ATOMS: atom_id res chain seq x y z
N MET A 1 3.98 -14.30 -6.21
CA MET A 1 2.72 -13.51 -6.14
C MET A 1 2.31 -13.16 -4.72
N VAL A 2 2.24 -14.10 -3.78
CA VAL A 2 1.86 -13.80 -2.37
C VAL A 2 2.70 -12.69 -1.73
N LEU A 3 4.03 -12.72 -1.87
CA LEU A 3 4.92 -11.66 -1.37
C LEU A 3 4.64 -10.28 -1.98
N ALA A 4 4.13 -10.22 -3.21
CA ALA A 4 3.75 -8.96 -3.84
C ALA A 4 2.42 -8.43 -3.31
N ILE A 5 1.46 -9.32 -3.03
CA ILE A 5 0.22 -8.95 -2.35
C ILE A 5 0.55 -8.38 -0.97
N ILE A 6 1.35 -9.10 -0.18
CA ILE A 6 1.77 -8.64 1.16
C ILE A 6 2.55 -7.31 1.07
N GLY A 7 3.44 -7.15 0.09
CA GLY A 7 4.15 -5.88 -0.14
C GLY A 7 3.21 -4.70 -0.38
N GLY A 8 2.13 -4.91 -1.16
CA GLY A 8 1.07 -3.92 -1.36
C GLY A 8 0.30 -3.59 -0.09
N THR A 9 -0.11 -4.62 0.66
CA THR A 9 -0.81 -4.45 1.94
C THR A 9 0.04 -3.67 2.95
N VAL A 10 1.32 -4.00 3.07
CA VAL A 10 2.24 -3.35 4.01
C VAL A 10 2.46 -1.88 3.65
N ILE A 11 2.70 -1.55 2.38
CA ILE A 11 2.92 -0.14 2.00
C ILE A 11 1.64 0.68 2.15
N THR A 12 0.47 0.12 1.85
CA THR A 12 -0.82 0.80 2.08
C THR A 12 -1.10 0.99 3.57
N LEU A 13 -0.79 0.01 4.41
CA LEU A 13 -0.91 0.16 5.87
C LEU A 13 0.04 1.25 6.39
N MET A 14 1.27 1.27 5.91
CA MET A 14 2.26 2.29 6.27
C MET A 14 1.76 3.70 5.92
N THR A 15 1.25 3.91 4.69
CA THR A 15 0.73 5.23 4.31
C THR A 15 -0.52 5.59 5.09
N TRP A 16 -1.39 4.63 5.41
CA TRP A 16 -2.54 4.86 6.29
C TRP A 16 -2.10 5.30 7.70
N MET A 17 -1.12 4.63 8.30
CA MET A 17 -0.57 5.01 9.61
C MET A 17 0.03 6.42 9.59
N GLN A 18 0.72 6.78 8.50
CA GLN A 18 1.31 8.12 8.33
C GLN A 18 0.25 9.22 8.21
N HIS A 19 -0.88 8.95 7.56
CA HIS A 19 -1.99 9.90 7.48
C HIS A 19 -2.83 9.93 8.76
N GLY A 20 -2.81 8.85 9.56
CA GLY A 20 -3.55 8.76 10.82
C GLY A 20 -2.89 9.46 12.01
N THR A 21 -1.75 10.13 11.83
CA THR A 21 -1.04 10.82 12.91
C THR A 21 -0.51 12.18 12.47
N GLU A 22 -0.64 13.18 13.34
CA GLU A 22 -0.05 14.50 13.14
C GLU A 22 1.41 14.56 13.61
N GLN A 23 1.84 13.59 14.44
CA GLN A 23 3.18 13.59 15.02
C GLN A 23 4.22 13.10 14.00
N THR A 24 5.26 13.91 13.77
CA THR A 24 6.39 13.54 12.91
C THR A 24 7.05 12.23 13.33
N SER A 25 7.22 12.00 14.64
CA SER A 25 7.76 10.76 15.18
C SER A 25 6.93 9.53 14.77
N GLY A 26 5.60 9.63 14.81
CA GLY A 26 4.70 8.57 14.36
C GLY A 26 4.86 8.25 12.88
N LYS A 27 5.00 9.28 12.03
CA LYS A 27 5.24 9.12 10.58
C LYS A 27 6.57 8.44 10.29
N ILE A 28 7.62 8.77 11.06
CA ILE A 28 8.95 8.17 10.95
C ILE A 28 8.91 6.70 11.37
N VAL A 29 8.30 6.38 12.51
CA VAL A 29 8.18 4.99 12.97
C VAL A 29 7.45 4.13 11.93
N ALA A 30 6.35 4.64 11.36
CA ALA A 30 5.64 3.96 10.28
C ALA A 30 6.57 3.73 9.06
N ALA A 31 7.26 4.78 8.59
CA ALA A 31 8.17 4.69 7.44
C ALA A 31 9.29 3.67 7.65
N VAL A 32 9.98 3.73 8.79
CA VAL A 32 11.09 2.83 9.12
C VAL A 32 10.60 1.39 9.22
N THR A 33 9.45 1.17 9.86
CA THR A 33 8.84 -0.17 9.98
C THR A 33 8.46 -0.72 8.61
N GLY A 34 7.80 0.09 7.77
CA GLY A 34 7.44 -0.30 6.41
C GLY A 34 8.67 -0.65 5.56
N ALA A 35 9.69 0.21 5.56
CA ALA A 35 10.94 -0.02 4.84
C ALA A 35 11.68 -1.27 5.35
N PHE A 36 11.73 -1.48 6.66
CA PHE A 36 12.31 -2.68 7.27
C PHE A 36 11.59 -3.94 6.80
N LEU A 37 10.26 -3.96 6.84
CA LEU A 37 9.49 -5.10 6.35
C LEU A 37 9.72 -5.35 4.86
N LEU A 38 9.75 -4.30 4.03
CA LEU A 38 10.03 -4.44 2.60
C LEU A 38 11.41 -5.05 2.33
N GLY A 39 12.45 -4.55 3.00
CA GLY A 39 13.82 -5.01 2.81
C GLY A 39 14.13 -6.34 3.50
N ALA A 40 13.95 -6.40 4.82
CA ALA A 40 14.36 -7.53 5.65
C ALA A 40 13.49 -8.77 5.45
N ALA A 41 12.18 -8.61 5.22
CA ALA A 41 11.30 -9.74 4.93
C ALA A 41 11.25 -10.08 3.43
N GLY A 42 11.98 -9.37 2.57
CA GLY A 42 12.03 -9.63 1.13
C GLY A 42 10.68 -9.49 0.43
N LEU A 43 9.84 -8.54 0.86
CA LEU A 43 8.53 -8.35 0.26
C LEU A 43 8.69 -7.78 -1.15
N ASN A 44 7.90 -8.31 -2.09
CA ASN A 44 8.01 -7.92 -3.48
C ASN A 44 7.24 -6.62 -3.72
N HIS A 45 7.89 -5.48 -3.49
CA HIS A 45 7.34 -4.16 -3.76
C HIS A 45 7.83 -3.62 -5.11
N ALA A 46 6.88 -3.23 -5.96
CA ALA A 46 7.13 -2.86 -7.34
C ALA A 46 8.18 -1.74 -7.48
N ILE A 47 8.08 -0.69 -6.65
CA ILE A 47 8.99 0.46 -6.74
C ILE A 47 10.39 0.08 -6.27
N VAL A 48 10.54 -0.54 -5.10
CA VAL A 48 11.86 -0.91 -4.55
C VAL A 48 12.56 -1.92 -5.46
N ASN A 49 11.85 -2.96 -5.91
CA ASN A 49 12.43 -3.97 -6.79
C ASN A 49 12.80 -3.37 -8.16
N SER A 50 11.93 -2.53 -8.72
CA SER A 50 12.20 -1.82 -9.97
C SER A 50 13.43 -0.93 -9.88
N LEU A 51 13.60 -0.18 -8.78
CA LEU A 51 14.78 0.66 -8.54
C LEU A 51 16.07 -0.17 -8.43
N LEU A 52 16.05 -1.29 -7.72
CA LEU A 52 17.21 -2.19 -7.62
C LEU A 52 17.61 -2.77 -8.97
N MET A 53 16.65 -3.30 -9.71
CA MET A 53 16.89 -3.87 -11.04
C MET A 53 17.34 -2.79 -12.04
N PHE A 54 16.74 -1.60 -12.01
CA PHE A 54 17.15 -0.49 -12.86
C PHE A 54 18.56 -0.01 -12.52
N ALA A 55 18.91 0.12 -11.24
CA ALA A 55 20.27 0.44 -10.82
C ALA A 55 21.27 -0.62 -11.32
N ALA A 56 20.93 -1.91 -11.23
CA ALA A 56 21.76 -3.00 -11.74
C ALA A 56 21.96 -2.91 -13.27
N LEU A 57 20.92 -2.60 -14.04
CA LEU A 57 21.03 -2.40 -15.50
C LEU A 57 22.03 -1.29 -15.85
N ASN A 58 22.07 -0.21 -15.07
CA ASN A 58 23.00 0.90 -15.27
C ASN A 58 24.47 0.54 -14.96
N THR A 59 24.73 -0.57 -14.25
CA THR A 59 26.11 -1.04 -14.02
C THR A 59 26.73 -1.71 -15.25
N GLY A 60 25.92 -2.09 -16.25
CA GLY A 60 26.37 -2.87 -17.41
C GLY A 60 26.68 -4.35 -17.13
N HIS A 61 26.56 -4.81 -15.88
CA HIS A 61 26.85 -6.19 -15.47
C HIS A 61 25.59 -7.00 -15.12
N ALA A 62 24.40 -6.44 -15.34
CA ALA A 62 23.16 -7.13 -15.07
C ALA A 62 22.98 -8.33 -16.03
N PRO A 63 22.63 -9.52 -15.51
CA PRO A 63 22.35 -10.70 -16.35
C PRO A 63 20.97 -10.63 -17.02
N PHE A 64 20.26 -9.50 -16.92
CA PHE A 64 18.91 -9.28 -17.42
C PHE A 64 18.81 -7.96 -18.19
N GLY A 65 17.79 -7.84 -19.05
CA GLY A 65 17.51 -6.63 -19.84
C GLY A 65 16.27 -5.85 -19.38
N TYR A 66 15.97 -4.76 -20.11
CA TYR A 66 14.80 -3.91 -19.83
C TYR A 66 13.46 -4.65 -19.92
N LEU A 67 13.33 -5.66 -20.79
CA LEU A 67 12.08 -6.41 -20.91
C LEU A 67 11.79 -7.22 -19.63
N GLN A 68 12.79 -7.91 -19.09
CA GLN A 68 12.66 -8.68 -17.85
C GLN A 68 12.44 -7.77 -16.64
N TRP A 69 13.06 -6.59 -16.63
CA TRP A 69 12.75 -5.54 -15.65
C TRP A 69 11.28 -5.11 -15.71
N ALA A 70 10.76 -4.79 -16.90
CA ALA A 70 9.39 -4.35 -17.08
C ALA A 70 8.37 -5.43 -16.70
N GLU A 71 8.64 -6.69 -17.06
CA GLU A 71 7.82 -7.83 -16.67
C GLU A 71 7.79 -8.01 -15.15
N THR A 72 8.95 -7.97 -14.50
CA THR A 72 9.06 -8.11 -13.05
C THR A 72 8.34 -6.98 -12.33
N ALA A 73 8.51 -5.74 -12.79
CA ALA A 73 7.83 -4.56 -12.25
C ALA A 73 6.31 -4.65 -12.46
N GLY A 74 5.85 -5.11 -13.62
CA GLY A 74 4.43 -5.30 -13.94
C GLY A 74 3.76 -6.32 -13.01
N TRP A 75 4.36 -7.49 -12.83
CA TRP A 75 3.84 -8.51 -11.93
C TRP A 75 3.84 -8.07 -10.46
N ALA A 76 4.89 -7.37 -10.02
CA ALA A 76 4.94 -6.79 -8.68
C ALA A 76 3.85 -5.73 -8.49
N ALA A 77 3.62 -4.88 -9.49
CA ALA A 77 2.60 -3.83 -9.45
C ALA A 77 1.19 -4.42 -9.33
N ILE A 78 0.85 -5.44 -10.14
CA ILE A 78 -0.45 -6.13 -10.06
C ILE A 78 -0.66 -6.69 -8.65
N GLY A 79 0.33 -7.42 -8.11
CA GLY A 79 0.26 -7.95 -6.76
C GLY A 79 0.09 -6.85 -5.70
N ASN A 80 0.87 -5.77 -5.79
CA ASN A 80 0.77 -4.65 -4.86
C ASN A 80 -0.61 -3.96 -4.91
N ILE A 81 -1.17 -3.77 -6.10
CA ILE A 81 -2.52 -3.20 -6.28
C ILE A 81 -3.55 -4.10 -5.61
N ILE A 82 -3.51 -5.42 -5.86
CA ILE A 82 -4.43 -6.38 -5.25
C ILE A 82 -4.33 -6.32 -3.72
N GLY A 83 -3.11 -6.32 -3.17
CA GLY A 83 -2.90 -6.27 -1.72
C GLY A 83 -3.34 -4.97 -1.06
N GLY A 84 -3.04 -3.83 -1.70
CA GLY A 84 -3.41 -2.50 -1.19
C GLY A 84 -4.90 -2.23 -1.28
N VAL A 85 -5.51 -2.45 -2.46
CA VAL A 85 -6.96 -2.31 -2.66
C VAL A 85 -7.70 -3.32 -1.79
N GLY A 86 -7.25 -4.58 -1.75
CA GLY A 86 -7.86 -5.62 -0.92
C GLY A 86 -7.88 -5.23 0.57
N LEU A 87 -6.78 -4.70 1.11
CA LEU A 87 -6.73 -4.21 2.50
C LEU A 87 -7.77 -3.12 2.74
N VAL A 88 -7.75 -2.06 1.94
CA VAL A 88 -8.65 -0.90 2.13
C VAL A 88 -10.10 -1.32 1.96
N THR A 89 -10.41 -2.16 0.98
CA THR A 89 -11.77 -2.66 0.76
C THR A 89 -12.26 -3.49 1.95
N LEU A 90 -11.45 -4.41 2.47
CA LEU A 90 -11.84 -5.22 3.63
C LEU A 90 -12.06 -4.36 4.87
N LEU A 91 -11.15 -3.44 5.18
CA LEU A 91 -11.31 -2.51 6.29
C LEU A 91 -12.55 -1.63 6.13
N ARG A 92 -12.83 -1.18 4.90
CA ARG A 92 -13.99 -0.35 4.61
C ARG A 92 -15.30 -1.11 4.78
N ILE A 93 -15.38 -2.37 4.36
CA ILE A 93 -16.56 -3.21 4.60
C ILE A 93 -16.87 -3.32 6.10
N VAL A 94 -15.85 -3.48 6.94
CA VAL A 94 -16.01 -3.56 8.39
C VAL A 94 -16.42 -2.21 9.00
N GLN A 95 -15.96 -1.09 8.45
CA GLN A 95 -16.21 0.25 8.98
C GLN A 95 -17.57 0.84 8.56
N VAL A 96 -18.08 0.49 7.38
CA VAL A 96 -19.30 1.08 6.78
C VAL A 96 -20.52 1.08 7.72
N PRO A 97 -20.87 -0.02 8.43
CA PRO A 97 -22.04 -0.02 9.31
C PRO A 97 -21.97 1.02 10.43
N HIS A 98 -20.78 1.24 10.99
CA HIS A 98 -20.56 2.26 12.03
C HIS A 98 -20.69 3.67 11.47
N THR A 99 -20.15 3.92 10.28
CA THR A 99 -20.27 5.21 9.59
C THR A 99 -21.74 5.53 9.28
N LEU A 100 -22.49 4.57 8.75
CA LEU A 100 -23.92 4.73 8.45
C LEU A 100 -24.76 5.01 9.70
N LYS A 101 -24.45 4.36 10.82
CA LYS A 101 -25.14 4.63 12.09
C LYS A 101 -24.86 6.05 12.59
N ALA A 102 -23.60 6.47 12.58
CA ALA A 102 -23.21 7.82 13.00
C ALA A 102 -23.89 8.91 12.15
N GLU A 103 -24.03 8.68 10.84
CA GLU A 103 -24.66 9.62 9.91
C GLU A 103 -26.19 9.67 10.03
N ARG A 104 -26.83 8.57 10.47
CA ARG A 104 -28.26 8.57 10.84
C ARG A 104 -28.53 9.30 12.15
N GLU A 105 -27.64 9.16 13.12
CA GLU A 105 -27.76 9.86 14.41
C GLU A 105 -27.49 11.36 14.23
N HIS A 106 -26.47 11.72 13.44
CA HIS A 106 -26.05 13.11 13.19
C HIS A 106 -26.09 13.42 11.68
N PRO A 107 -27.28 13.60 11.08
CA PRO A 107 -27.40 13.85 9.65
C PRO A 107 -26.73 15.18 9.26
N ALA A 108 -26.06 15.16 8.12
CA ALA A 108 -25.44 16.36 7.56
C ALA A 108 -26.50 17.44 7.26
N PRO A 109 -26.16 18.74 7.43
CA PRO A 109 -27.10 19.82 7.14
C PRO A 109 -27.61 19.75 5.70
N GLY A 110 -28.93 19.61 5.51
CA GLY A 110 -29.59 19.59 4.20
C GLY A 110 -30.06 18.22 3.70
N VAL A 111 -29.90 17.15 4.48
CA VAL A 111 -30.51 15.84 4.16
C VAL A 111 -31.98 15.84 4.63
N PRO A 112 -32.98 15.64 3.75
CA PRO A 112 -34.37 15.57 4.18
C PRO A 112 -34.58 14.33 5.05
N PHE A 113 -35.19 14.51 6.22
CA PHE A 113 -35.63 13.42 7.07
C PHE A 113 -36.76 12.69 6.33
N HIS A 114 -36.49 11.46 5.87
CA HIS A 114 -37.55 10.57 5.42
C HIS A 114 -38.15 9.94 6.68
N GLU A 115 -39.31 10.47 7.08
CA GLU A 115 -40.26 9.86 8.03
C GLU A 115 -40.90 8.61 7.41
#